data_AF-A0A2T6BCS2-F1
#
_entry.id   AF-A0A2T6BCS2-F1
#
_cell.length_a   1.000
_cell.length_b   1.000
_cell.length_c   1.000
_cell.angle_alpha   90.00
_cell.angle_beta   90.00
_cell.angle_gamma   90.00
#
_symmetry.space_group_name_H-M   'P 1'
#
loop_
_entity.id
_entity.type
_entity.pdbx_description
1 polymer ?
#
loop_
_entity_poly.entity_id
_entity_poly.type
_entity_poly.pdbx_seq_one_letter_code
_entity_poly.pdbx_strand_id
1 'polypeptide(L)'
;MMTTSTNASNKALVEKLFLEGFSKNNADVLREVLSEGFVLSSAGAIADDQTNAVSDRDALIAGMRHNHNCFEGWGFVIEHIMASDNHVAVRWTATGKHVGSFMDEGPTGEMVTLKGNSLYRIENGKIVADWVFANQAEFGAQLGIGALPPLGDGEKLVRGFWSKVINAHDPNAADALMAKDYKQHAVGIAQGPEGFKAFFRDVLASSQGMKAEVLGLIEAETLVVSSTRISFDVPPEGWSASQTIIDVFRTDGMKLLEHWDMAAE
;
A
#
# COMPACT_ATOMS: atom_id res chain seq x y z
N MET A 1 -11.26 25.05 12.65
CA MET A 1 -11.12 25.77 11.36
C MET A 1 -9.70 25.74 10.80
N MET A 2 -8.62 25.70 11.60
CA MET A 2 -7.24 25.63 11.07
C MET A 2 -6.87 24.26 10.45
N THR A 3 -7.22 23.13 11.09
CA THR A 3 -6.87 21.77 10.62
C THR A 3 -7.48 21.42 9.26
N THR A 4 -8.72 21.82 9.00
CA THR A 4 -9.40 21.59 7.71
C THR A 4 -8.75 22.37 6.56
N SER A 5 -8.25 23.59 6.83
CA SER A 5 -7.53 24.40 5.84
C SER A 5 -6.15 23.80 5.52
N THR A 6 -5.44 23.31 6.53
CA THR A 6 -4.12 22.66 6.35
C THR A 6 -4.24 21.37 5.56
N ASN A 7 -5.25 20.52 5.84
CA ASN A 7 -5.47 19.28 5.10
C ASN A 7 -5.77 19.54 3.62
N ALA A 8 -6.55 20.59 3.30
CA ALA A 8 -6.83 20.96 1.91
C ALA A 8 -5.56 21.41 1.17
N SER A 9 -4.72 22.24 1.79
CA SER A 9 -3.43 22.66 1.20
C SER A 9 -2.47 21.48 1.01
N ASN A 10 -2.42 20.55 1.97
CA ASN A 10 -1.59 19.36 1.90
C ASN A 10 -1.99 18.43 0.75
N LYS A 11 -3.30 18.21 0.56
CA LYS A 11 -3.81 17.46 -0.60
C LYS A 11 -3.43 18.14 -1.92
N ALA A 12 -3.61 19.46 -2.01
CA ALA A 12 -3.29 20.21 -3.23
C ALA A 12 -1.81 20.11 -3.63
N LEU A 13 -0.88 20.05 -2.66
CA LEU A 13 0.55 19.81 -2.94
C LEU A 13 0.78 18.46 -3.60
N VAL A 14 0.17 17.39 -3.06
CA VAL A 14 0.31 16.04 -3.60
C VAL A 14 -0.42 15.90 -4.95
N GLU A 15 -1.60 16.49 -5.10
CA GLU A 15 -2.29 16.54 -6.39
C GLU A 15 -1.43 17.22 -7.47
N LYS A 16 -0.82 18.36 -7.14
CA LYS A 16 0.09 19.06 -8.04
C LYS A 16 1.32 18.21 -8.38
N LEU A 17 1.91 17.52 -7.40
CA LEU A 17 3.02 16.60 -7.63
C LEU A 17 2.67 15.53 -8.67
N PHE A 18 1.51 14.88 -8.58
CA PHE A 18 1.12 13.81 -9.52
C PHE A 18 0.66 14.33 -10.88
N LEU A 19 -0.23 15.33 -10.89
CA LEU A 19 -0.93 15.74 -12.10
C LEU A 19 -0.13 16.74 -12.93
N GLU A 20 0.66 17.60 -12.29
CA GLU A 20 1.49 18.59 -12.98
C GLU A 20 2.96 18.21 -12.99
N GLY A 21 3.46 17.57 -11.94
CA GLY A 21 4.83 17.08 -11.85
C GLY A 21 5.02 15.81 -12.67
N PHE A 22 4.62 14.67 -12.09
CA PHE A 22 4.86 13.35 -12.68
C PHE A 22 4.18 13.19 -14.04
N SER A 23 2.90 13.54 -14.18
CA SER A 23 2.16 13.28 -15.44
C SER A 23 2.57 14.19 -16.60
N LYS A 24 3.09 15.40 -16.35
CA LYS A 24 3.56 16.31 -17.40
C LYS A 24 5.08 16.31 -17.56
N ASN A 25 5.78 15.41 -16.87
CA ASN A 25 7.23 15.34 -16.86
C ASN A 25 7.84 16.72 -16.48
N ASN A 26 7.33 17.36 -15.43
CA ASN A 26 7.72 18.72 -15.06
C ASN A 26 8.56 18.73 -13.77
N ALA A 27 9.89 18.75 -13.96
CA ALA A 27 10.84 18.77 -12.85
C ALA A 27 10.76 20.04 -12.00
N ASP A 28 10.29 21.16 -12.55
CA ASP A 28 10.18 22.41 -11.78
C ASP A 28 9.05 22.33 -10.77
N VAL A 29 7.95 21.65 -11.11
CA VAL A 29 6.89 21.34 -10.14
C VAL A 29 7.42 20.45 -9.02
N LEU A 30 8.24 19.43 -9.32
CA LEU A 30 8.85 18.59 -8.28
C LEU A 30 9.73 19.43 -7.33
N ARG A 31 10.53 20.36 -7.85
CA ARG A 31 11.35 21.27 -7.02
C ARG A 31 10.49 22.27 -6.23
N GLU A 32 9.33 22.63 -6.76
CA GLU A 32 8.38 23.51 -6.09
C GLU A 32 7.67 22.82 -4.92
N VAL A 33 7.29 21.55 -5.04
CA VAL A 33 6.48 20.88 -4.00
C VAL A 33 7.30 20.05 -3.02
N LEU A 34 8.45 19.52 -3.44
CA LEU A 34 9.36 18.73 -2.60
C LEU A 34 10.38 19.65 -1.91
N SER A 35 10.68 19.37 -0.64
CA SER A 35 11.74 20.06 0.09
C SER A 35 13.13 19.76 -0.52
N GLU A 36 14.13 20.59 -0.21
CA GLU A 36 15.51 20.31 -0.65
C GLU A 36 16.09 19.07 0.04
N GLY A 37 15.71 18.81 1.29
CA GLY A 37 16.08 17.60 2.03
C GLY A 37 15.09 16.45 1.85
N PHE A 38 14.34 16.42 0.73
CA PHE A 38 13.36 15.37 0.48
C PHE A 38 14.03 14.00 0.42
N VAL A 39 13.47 13.04 1.14
CA VAL A 39 13.95 11.67 1.18
C VAL A 39 12.92 10.75 0.53
N LEU A 40 13.37 9.99 -0.47
CA LEU A 40 12.61 8.86 -1.01
C LEU A 40 12.89 7.63 -0.13
N SER A 41 11.88 7.18 0.61
CA SER A 41 12.00 6.02 1.49
C SER A 41 11.25 4.82 0.91
N SER A 42 11.94 3.69 0.74
CA SER A 42 11.30 2.39 0.49
C SER A 42 11.08 1.58 1.77
N ALA A 43 11.31 2.16 2.96
CA ALA A 43 11.11 1.55 4.28
C ALA A 43 10.53 2.57 5.28
N GLY A 44 9.63 2.08 6.14
CA GLY A 44 8.57 2.82 6.83
C GLY A 44 8.94 3.87 7.88
N ALA A 45 7.97 4.76 8.10
CA ALA A 45 7.95 5.95 8.96
C ALA A 45 7.74 5.67 10.47
N ILE A 46 8.27 4.59 11.05
CA ILE A 46 7.82 4.12 12.40
C ILE A 46 8.99 3.88 13.39
N ALA A 47 10.17 4.41 13.11
CA ALA A 47 11.18 4.69 14.14
C ALA A 47 11.55 6.16 14.04
N ASP A 48 11.83 6.78 15.18
CA ASP A 48 12.29 8.17 15.30
C ASP A 48 13.38 8.44 14.25
N ASP A 49 13.05 9.28 13.26
CA ASP A 49 13.96 9.93 12.32
C ASP A 49 14.87 9.05 11.40
N GLN A 50 14.65 9.15 10.08
CA GLN A 50 15.63 8.91 9.01
C GLN A 50 16.57 7.68 9.11
N THR A 51 16.12 6.48 8.75
CA THR A 51 17.05 5.40 8.35
C THR A 51 16.33 4.45 7.40
N ASN A 52 16.25 4.65 6.09
CA ASN A 52 17.35 4.71 5.15
C ASN A 52 16.88 5.51 3.93
N ALA A 53 17.49 6.67 3.65
CA ALA A 53 17.30 7.34 2.37
C ALA A 53 17.77 6.39 1.27
N VAL A 54 16.85 5.89 0.45
CA VAL A 54 17.20 5.02 -0.68
C VAL A 54 17.55 5.88 -1.89
N SER A 55 17.00 7.10 -1.94
CA SER A 55 17.19 8.05 -3.03
C SER A 55 16.80 9.47 -2.60
N ASP A 56 17.18 10.45 -3.41
CA ASP A 56 16.89 11.88 -3.22
C ASP A 56 15.92 12.41 -4.30
N ARG A 57 15.63 13.71 -4.23
CA ARG A 57 14.78 14.44 -5.18
C ARG A 57 15.29 14.37 -6.62
N ASP A 58 16.59 14.42 -6.84
CA ASP A 58 17.15 14.46 -8.20
C ASP A 58 17.07 13.08 -8.86
N ALA A 59 17.29 12.02 -8.10
CA ALA A 59 17.06 10.66 -8.55
C ALA A 59 15.56 10.37 -8.81
N LEU A 60 14.64 10.94 -8.02
CA LEU A 60 13.20 10.88 -8.34
C LEU A 60 12.86 11.61 -9.66
N ILE A 61 13.46 12.79 -9.90
CA ILE A 61 13.33 13.51 -11.19
C ILE A 61 13.89 12.66 -12.34
N ALA A 62 15.03 12.01 -12.15
CA ALA A 62 15.63 11.14 -13.15
C ALA A 62 14.73 9.93 -13.46
N GLY A 63 14.16 9.29 -12.43
CA GLY A 63 13.20 8.19 -12.58
C GLY A 63 11.92 8.60 -13.32
N MET A 64 11.36 9.78 -13.00
CA MET A 64 10.24 10.36 -13.75
C MET A 64 10.59 10.51 -15.24
N ARG A 65 11.76 11.10 -15.55
CA ARG A 65 12.22 11.30 -16.94
C ARG A 65 12.41 9.98 -17.66
N HIS A 66 13.00 9.00 -16.98
CA HIS A 66 13.18 7.65 -17.52
C HIS A 66 11.83 7.02 -17.89
N ASN A 67 10.85 7.04 -16.99
CA ASN A 67 9.52 6.51 -17.26
C ASN A 67 8.87 7.17 -18.47
N HIS A 68 8.95 8.49 -18.62
CA HIS A 68 8.43 9.20 -19.80
C HIS A 68 9.15 8.85 -21.10
N ASN A 69 10.43 8.47 -21.05
CA ASN A 69 11.16 8.01 -22.22
C ASN A 69 10.80 6.56 -22.60
N CYS A 70 10.47 5.73 -21.61
CA CYS A 70 10.09 4.33 -21.81
C CYS A 70 8.62 4.18 -22.20
N PHE A 71 7.75 5.07 -21.73
CA PHE A 71 6.30 4.98 -21.86
C PHE A 71 5.71 6.24 -22.49
N GLU A 72 5.26 6.14 -23.73
CA GLU A 72 4.55 7.22 -24.42
C GLU A 72 3.21 7.49 -23.72
N GLY A 73 2.93 8.76 -23.46
CA GLY A 73 1.72 9.18 -22.77
C GLY A 73 1.67 8.79 -21.28
N TRP A 74 2.81 8.52 -20.66
CA TRP A 74 2.88 8.17 -19.23
C TRP A 74 2.21 9.24 -18.35
N GLY A 75 1.17 8.84 -17.61
CA GLY A 75 0.42 9.76 -16.77
C GLY A 75 -0.27 9.04 -15.62
N PHE A 76 -0.56 9.80 -14.56
CA PHE A 76 -1.19 9.32 -13.33
C PHE A 76 -2.63 9.82 -13.22
N VAL A 77 -3.49 8.95 -12.70
CA VAL A 77 -4.81 9.28 -12.19
C VAL A 77 -4.79 9.07 -10.67
N ILE A 78 -5.28 10.05 -9.93
CA ILE A 78 -5.52 9.93 -8.49
C ILE A 78 -6.90 9.31 -8.30
N GLU A 79 -6.95 8.12 -7.72
CA GLU A 79 -8.21 7.41 -7.43
C GLU A 79 -8.80 7.88 -6.11
N HIS A 80 -7.96 8.01 -5.08
CA HIS A 80 -8.34 8.46 -3.75
C HIS A 80 -7.22 9.29 -3.12
N ILE A 81 -7.58 10.33 -2.36
CA ILE A 81 -6.62 11.14 -1.60
C ILE A 81 -7.17 11.57 -0.24
N MET A 82 -6.40 11.29 0.80
CA MET A 82 -6.74 11.57 2.20
C MET A 82 -5.60 12.33 2.87
N ALA A 83 -5.93 13.21 3.80
CA ALA A 83 -4.96 13.98 4.55
C ALA A 83 -5.36 14.06 6.02
N SER A 84 -4.38 13.89 6.89
CA SER A 84 -4.50 14.09 8.32
C SER A 84 -3.22 14.72 8.84
N ASP A 85 -3.35 15.82 9.57
CA ASP A 85 -2.23 16.58 10.12
C ASP A 85 -1.18 16.91 9.04
N ASN A 86 0.03 16.38 9.19
CA ASN A 86 1.16 16.55 8.30
C ASN A 86 1.34 15.40 7.30
N HIS A 87 0.36 14.51 7.15
CA HIS A 87 0.45 13.36 6.25
C HIS A 87 -0.64 13.36 5.17
N VAL A 88 -0.29 12.86 3.99
CA VAL A 88 -1.20 12.67 2.85
C VAL A 88 -1.01 11.27 2.28
N ALA A 89 -2.09 10.50 2.24
CA ALA A 89 -2.12 9.21 1.57
C ALA A 89 -2.84 9.36 0.23
N VAL A 90 -2.28 8.78 -0.83
CA VAL A 90 -2.84 8.83 -2.18
C VAL A 90 -2.80 7.45 -2.83
N ARG A 91 -3.92 7.03 -3.39
CA ARG A 91 -4.03 5.86 -4.27
C ARG A 91 -4.06 6.33 -5.72
N TRP A 92 -3.26 5.70 -6.57
CA TRP A 92 -3.06 6.14 -7.93
C TRP A 92 -2.91 4.97 -8.91
N THR A 93 -3.26 5.26 -10.16
CA THR A 93 -3.01 4.39 -11.31
C THR A 93 -2.23 5.18 -12.35
N ALA A 94 -1.11 4.64 -12.82
CA ALA A 94 -0.32 5.18 -13.91
C ALA A 94 -0.44 4.30 -15.16
N THR A 95 -0.53 4.93 -16.32
CA THR A 95 -0.65 4.23 -17.60
C THR A 95 0.20 4.88 -18.67
N GLY A 96 0.71 4.08 -19.61
CA GLY A 96 1.33 4.56 -20.84
C GLY A 96 1.65 3.41 -21.78
N LYS A 97 2.06 3.73 -23.01
CA LYS A 97 2.41 2.74 -24.03
C LYS A 97 3.91 2.46 -23.98
N HIS A 98 4.32 1.21 -23.85
CA HIS A 98 5.74 0.84 -23.77
C HIS A 98 6.44 0.96 -25.14
N VAL A 99 7.22 2.02 -25.31
CA VAL A 99 7.87 2.40 -26.59
C VAL A 99 9.40 2.53 -26.49
N GLY A 100 9.96 2.55 -25.28
CA GLY A 100 11.40 2.51 -25.04
C GLY A 100 11.82 1.22 -24.35
N SER A 101 13.11 1.10 -24.01
CA SER A 101 13.60 -0.03 -23.20
C SER A 101 13.45 0.27 -21.72
N PHE A 102 12.94 -0.69 -20.94
CA PHE A 102 12.73 -0.58 -19.50
C PHE A 102 13.27 -1.82 -18.79
N MET A 103 14.24 -1.63 -17.88
CA MET A 103 14.95 -2.73 -17.19
C MET A 103 15.44 -3.83 -18.16
N ASP A 104 16.18 -3.43 -19.20
CA ASP A 104 16.75 -4.28 -20.25
C ASP A 104 15.73 -4.97 -21.17
N GLU A 105 14.43 -4.88 -20.89
CA GLU A 105 13.40 -5.33 -21.82
C GLU A 105 13.17 -4.28 -22.91
N GLY A 106 13.01 -4.75 -24.14
CA GLY A 106 12.71 -3.91 -25.29
C GLY A 106 11.24 -3.45 -25.33
N PRO A 107 10.89 -2.47 -26.18
CA PRO A 107 9.53 -1.97 -26.26
C PRO A 107 8.56 -3.06 -26.71
N THR A 108 7.50 -3.27 -25.93
CA THR A 108 6.45 -4.24 -26.27
C THR A 108 5.40 -3.68 -27.21
N GLY A 109 5.27 -2.34 -27.27
CA GLY A 109 4.24 -1.66 -28.05
C GLY A 109 2.85 -1.66 -27.40
N GLU A 110 2.69 -2.31 -26.25
CA GLU A 110 1.43 -2.46 -25.54
C GLU A 110 1.19 -1.34 -24.51
N MET A 111 -0.08 -1.16 -24.14
CA MET A 111 -0.44 -0.34 -22.99
C MET A 111 -0.12 -1.09 -21.70
N VAL A 112 0.57 -0.42 -20.78
CA VAL A 112 0.89 -0.97 -19.46
C VAL A 112 0.27 -0.13 -18.35
N THR A 113 -0.01 -0.78 -17.23
CA THR A 113 -0.64 -0.17 -16.05
C THR A 113 0.19 -0.47 -14.80
N LEU A 114 0.56 0.57 -14.07
CA LEU A 114 1.14 0.48 -12.74
C LEU A 114 0.17 1.06 -11.72
N LYS A 115 -0.22 0.26 -10.72
CA LYS A 115 -1.11 0.72 -9.64
C LYS A 115 -0.30 0.82 -8.36
N GLY A 116 -0.60 1.82 -7.53
CA GLY A 116 0.08 1.98 -6.27
C GLY A 116 -0.62 2.90 -5.28
N ASN A 117 0.00 3.00 -4.11
CA ASN A 117 -0.35 3.92 -3.05
C ASN A 117 0.94 4.63 -2.61
N SER A 118 0.83 5.89 -2.23
CA SER A 118 1.93 6.65 -1.65
C SER A 118 1.46 7.34 -0.37
N LEU A 119 2.32 7.35 0.64
CA LEU A 119 2.18 8.17 1.84
C LEU A 119 3.22 9.28 1.76
N TYR A 120 2.82 10.51 2.05
CA TYR A 120 3.70 11.68 2.10
C TYR A 120 3.67 12.30 3.48
N ARG A 121 4.83 12.77 3.95
CA ARG A 121 4.94 13.67 5.10
C ARG A 121 5.27 15.08 4.61
N ILE A 122 4.61 16.08 5.19
CA ILE A 122 4.67 17.47 4.79
C ILE A 122 5.10 18.33 5.98
N GLU A 123 6.11 19.17 5.80
CA GLU A 123 6.55 20.12 6.81
C GLU A 123 6.80 21.47 6.15
N ASN A 124 6.41 22.54 6.83
CA ASN A 124 6.62 23.91 6.36
C ASN A 124 6.12 24.14 4.90
N GLY A 125 5.00 23.50 4.53
CA GLY A 125 4.39 23.62 3.20
C GLY A 125 5.13 22.89 2.08
N LYS A 126 6.03 21.95 2.41
CA LYS A 126 6.77 21.13 1.45
C LYS A 126 6.67 19.66 1.81
N ILE A 127 6.68 18.79 0.80
CA ILE A 127 6.79 17.35 1.00
C ILE A 127 8.24 17.04 1.39
N VAL A 128 8.44 16.43 2.55
CA VAL A 128 9.77 16.13 3.11
C VAL A 128 10.15 14.66 3.02
N ALA A 129 9.17 13.77 2.90
CA ALA A 129 9.41 12.34 2.71
C ALA A 129 8.23 11.68 1.99
N ASP A 130 8.50 10.58 1.32
CA ASP A 130 7.48 9.69 0.81
C ASP A 130 7.76 8.21 1.10
N TRP A 131 6.68 7.42 1.00
CA TRP A 131 6.72 5.97 0.99
C TRP A 131 5.82 5.50 -0.15
N VAL A 132 6.40 4.81 -1.13
CA VAL A 132 5.70 4.39 -2.35
C VAL A 132 5.56 2.88 -2.40
N PHE A 133 4.34 2.42 -2.68
CA PHE A 133 4.00 1.01 -2.75
C PHE A 133 3.23 0.76 -4.04
N ALA A 134 3.84 0.05 -4.98
CA ALA A 134 3.23 -0.21 -6.27
C ALA A 134 3.19 -1.72 -6.56
N ASN A 135 2.22 -2.18 -7.35
CA ASN A 135 2.14 -3.57 -7.79
C ASN A 135 3.20 -3.83 -8.87
N GLN A 136 4.46 -3.88 -8.44
CA GLN A 136 5.59 -4.07 -9.34
C GLN A 136 5.48 -5.42 -10.03
N ALA A 137 5.10 -6.49 -9.33
CA ALA A 137 4.97 -7.83 -9.92
C ALA A 137 4.01 -7.88 -11.13
N GLU A 138 2.81 -7.30 -11.01
CA GLU A 138 1.86 -7.23 -12.13
C GLU A 138 2.39 -6.31 -13.25
N PHE A 139 3.09 -5.22 -12.91
CA PHE A 139 3.69 -4.33 -13.89
C PHE A 139 4.83 -5.00 -14.67
N GLY A 140 5.74 -5.70 -13.98
CA GLY A 140 6.82 -6.46 -14.60
C GLY A 140 6.30 -7.58 -15.50
N ALA A 141 5.25 -8.30 -15.07
CA ALA A 141 4.63 -9.32 -15.88
C ALA A 141 4.09 -8.78 -17.23
N GLN A 142 3.52 -7.56 -17.25
CA GLN A 142 3.10 -6.90 -18.50
C GLN A 142 4.26 -6.56 -19.44
N LEU A 143 5.47 -6.42 -18.88
CA LEU A 143 6.68 -6.04 -19.59
C LEU A 143 7.55 -7.25 -19.99
N GLY A 144 7.14 -8.46 -19.61
CA GLY A 144 7.97 -9.67 -19.79
C GLY A 144 9.09 -9.81 -18.76
N ILE A 145 9.14 -8.93 -17.77
CA ILE A 145 10.11 -8.97 -16.68
C ILE A 145 9.67 -10.07 -15.72
N GLY A 146 10.45 -11.16 -15.68
CA GLY A 146 10.26 -12.25 -14.72
C GLY A 146 10.24 -11.74 -13.27
N ALA A 147 9.69 -12.54 -12.35
CA ALA A 147 9.38 -12.15 -10.97
C ALA A 147 10.32 -11.08 -10.40
N LEU A 148 9.80 -9.85 -10.31
CA LEU A 148 10.40 -8.75 -9.57
C LEU A 148 10.70 -9.21 -8.13
N PRO A 149 11.65 -8.56 -7.43
CA PRO A 149 12.31 -9.11 -6.25
C PRO A 149 11.33 -9.78 -5.28
N PRO A 150 11.74 -10.91 -4.67
CA PRO A 150 10.83 -11.77 -3.91
C PRO A 150 10.07 -10.95 -2.86
N LEU A 151 8.77 -11.24 -2.71
CA LEU A 151 7.96 -10.76 -1.60
C LEU A 151 8.79 -10.92 -0.32
N GLY A 152 8.88 -9.88 0.51
CA GLY A 152 9.50 -10.04 1.82
C GLY A 152 8.75 -11.10 2.63
N ASP A 153 9.40 -11.66 3.64
CA ASP A 153 8.84 -12.79 4.36
C ASP A 153 7.56 -12.40 5.12
N GLY A 154 7.41 -11.14 5.53
CA GLY A 154 6.18 -10.60 6.10
C GLY A 154 5.02 -10.59 5.10
N GLU A 155 5.24 -10.15 3.86
CA GLU A 155 4.22 -10.14 2.83
C GLU A 155 3.79 -11.56 2.48
N LYS A 156 4.73 -12.50 2.34
CA LYS A 156 4.41 -13.93 2.15
C LYS A 156 3.54 -14.43 3.29
N LEU A 157 3.86 -14.04 4.53
CA LEU A 157 3.12 -14.46 5.71
C LEU A 157 1.69 -13.93 5.71
N VAL A 158 1.48 -12.64 5.43
CA VAL A 158 0.12 -12.03 5.41
C VAL A 158 -0.70 -12.55 4.22
N ARG A 159 -0.10 -12.78 3.05
CA ARG A 159 -0.79 -13.49 1.95
C ARG A 159 -1.17 -14.91 2.34
N GLY A 160 -0.27 -15.59 3.05
CA GLY A 160 -0.52 -16.91 3.63
C GLY A 160 -1.71 -16.90 4.61
N PHE A 161 -1.81 -15.88 5.45
CA PHE A 161 -2.93 -15.66 6.36
C PHE A 161 -4.25 -15.52 5.60
N TRP A 162 -4.37 -14.58 4.66
CA TRP A 162 -5.61 -14.39 3.89
C TRP A 162 -6.01 -15.63 3.10
N SER A 163 -5.03 -16.33 2.51
CA SER A 163 -5.28 -17.52 1.70
C SER A 163 -5.69 -18.73 2.55
N LYS A 164 -4.89 -19.08 3.56
CA LYS A 164 -5.06 -20.34 4.32
C LYS A 164 -6.06 -20.23 5.46
N VAL A 165 -6.17 -19.06 6.09
CA VAL A 165 -7.06 -18.89 7.24
C VAL A 165 -8.44 -18.46 6.76
N ILE A 166 -8.49 -17.37 5.98
CA ILE A 166 -9.76 -16.78 5.56
C ILE A 166 -10.31 -17.49 4.34
N ASN A 167 -9.61 -17.52 3.20
CA ASN A 167 -10.19 -18.02 1.95
C ASN A 167 -10.32 -19.55 1.89
N ALA A 168 -9.53 -20.30 2.65
CA ALA A 168 -9.69 -21.75 2.78
C ALA A 168 -10.62 -22.14 3.94
N HIS A 169 -11.21 -21.17 4.64
CA HIS A 169 -12.10 -21.37 5.79
C HIS A 169 -11.51 -22.29 6.87
N ASP A 170 -10.20 -22.17 7.13
CA ASP A 170 -9.49 -22.95 8.15
C ASP A 170 -8.88 -22.03 9.23
N PRO A 171 -9.66 -21.66 10.26
CA PRO A 171 -9.14 -20.90 11.39
C PRO A 171 -7.94 -21.57 12.07
N ASN A 172 -7.82 -22.91 12.05
CA ASN A 172 -6.71 -23.60 12.72
C ASN A 172 -5.36 -23.38 12.01
N ALA A 173 -5.36 -22.99 10.72
CA ALA A 173 -4.16 -22.58 10.03
C ALA A 173 -3.46 -21.37 10.70
N ALA A 174 -4.18 -20.60 11.53
CA ALA A 174 -3.61 -19.51 12.31
C ALA A 174 -2.53 -20.00 13.30
N ASP A 175 -2.56 -21.25 13.77
CA ASP A 175 -1.53 -21.79 14.69
C ASP A 175 -0.13 -21.82 14.04
N ALA A 176 -0.09 -22.01 12.72
CA ALA A 176 1.14 -21.98 11.95
C ALA A 176 1.63 -20.54 11.68
N LEU A 177 0.74 -19.54 11.73
CA LEU A 177 1.02 -18.19 11.24
C LEU A 177 1.10 -17.13 12.34
N MET A 178 0.48 -17.35 13.50
CA MET A 178 0.44 -16.38 14.61
C MET A 178 1.37 -16.79 15.75
N ALA A 179 1.93 -15.80 16.43
CA ALA A 179 2.64 -16.00 17.68
C ALA A 179 1.66 -16.34 18.81
N LYS A 180 2.15 -17.05 19.83
CA LYS A 180 1.32 -17.48 20.97
C LYS A 180 0.75 -16.29 21.75
N ASP A 181 1.48 -15.19 21.79
CA ASP A 181 1.16 -13.93 22.44
C ASP A 181 0.61 -12.87 21.47
N TYR A 182 0.09 -13.30 20.32
CA TYR A 182 -0.52 -12.43 19.31
C TYR A 182 -1.55 -11.48 19.92
N LYS A 183 -1.38 -10.20 19.61
CA LYS A 183 -2.28 -9.12 20.07
C LYS A 183 -3.16 -8.68 18.91
N GLN A 184 -4.45 -8.48 19.18
CA GLN A 184 -5.35 -7.90 18.19
C GLN A 184 -6.04 -6.69 18.81
N HIS A 185 -6.42 -5.73 17.97
CA HIS A 185 -7.06 -4.48 18.42
C HIS A 185 -8.50 -4.32 17.90
N ALA A 186 -9.02 -5.32 17.20
CA ALA A 186 -10.38 -5.36 16.69
C ALA A 186 -11.40 -5.35 17.84
N VAL A 187 -12.33 -4.40 17.78
CA VAL A 187 -13.38 -4.26 18.79
C VAL A 187 -14.25 -5.51 18.81
N GLY A 188 -14.41 -6.12 19.98
CA GLY A 188 -15.29 -7.29 20.17
C GLY A 188 -14.61 -8.64 19.91
N ILE A 189 -13.35 -8.67 19.49
CA ILE A 189 -12.58 -9.92 19.38
C ILE A 189 -11.76 -10.11 20.67
N ALA A 190 -11.60 -11.36 21.14
CA ALA A 190 -10.78 -11.68 22.31
C ALA A 190 -9.27 -11.75 21.94
N GLN A 191 -8.38 -11.49 22.90
CA GLN A 191 -6.93 -11.51 22.66
C GLN A 191 -6.38 -12.92 22.36
N GLY A 192 -5.24 -12.99 21.68
CA GLY A 192 -4.54 -14.23 21.37
C GLY A 192 -5.12 -15.02 20.19
N PRO A 193 -4.38 -16.03 19.68
CA PRO A 193 -4.82 -16.83 18.54
C PRO A 193 -6.15 -17.56 18.77
N GLU A 194 -6.44 -18.02 19.98
CA GLU A 194 -7.72 -18.70 20.26
C GLU A 194 -8.91 -17.74 20.22
N GLY A 195 -8.75 -16.50 20.68
CA GLY A 195 -9.79 -15.48 20.59
C GLY A 195 -10.13 -15.17 19.13
N PHE A 196 -9.09 -14.98 18.31
CA PHE A 196 -9.22 -14.84 16.86
C PHE A 196 -9.92 -16.04 16.21
N LYS A 197 -9.46 -17.27 16.51
CA LYS A 197 -10.02 -18.50 15.92
C LYS A 197 -11.48 -18.72 16.32
N ALA A 198 -11.85 -18.41 17.57
CA ALA A 198 -13.23 -18.51 18.03
C ALA A 198 -14.14 -17.56 17.22
N PHE A 199 -13.74 -16.29 17.07
CA PHE A 199 -14.50 -15.33 16.27
C PHE A 199 -14.70 -15.81 14.82
N PHE A 200 -13.64 -16.23 14.14
CA PHE A 200 -13.78 -16.67 12.75
C PHE A 200 -14.52 -18.01 12.60
N ARG A 201 -14.50 -18.91 13.60
CA ARG A 201 -15.38 -20.09 13.60
C ARG A 201 -16.85 -19.70 13.64
N ASP A 202 -17.21 -18.72 14.46
CA ASP A 202 -18.59 -18.24 14.56
C ASP A 202 -19.05 -17.55 13.27
N VAL A 203 -18.21 -16.68 12.69
CA VAL A 203 -18.48 -16.02 11.40
C VAL A 203 -18.70 -17.05 10.28
N LEU A 204 -17.81 -18.05 10.15
CA LEU A 204 -17.88 -19.07 9.10
C LEU A 204 -19.05 -20.05 9.29
N ALA A 205 -19.55 -20.22 10.51
CA ALA A 205 -20.76 -21.02 10.76
C ALA A 205 -21.99 -20.38 10.11
N SER A 206 -22.04 -19.04 10.02
CA SER A 206 -23.12 -18.30 9.38
C SER A 206 -22.84 -17.87 7.93
N SER A 207 -21.58 -17.59 7.58
CA SER A 207 -21.17 -17.01 6.30
C SER A 207 -20.18 -17.91 5.56
N GLN A 208 -20.69 -18.92 4.86
CA GLN A 208 -19.86 -19.85 4.09
C GLN A 208 -19.34 -19.23 2.78
N GLY A 209 -19.91 -18.11 2.35
CA GLY A 209 -19.45 -17.32 1.21
C GLY A 209 -18.38 -16.29 1.57
N MET A 210 -17.90 -16.26 2.82
CA MET A 210 -16.90 -15.28 3.25
C MET A 210 -15.64 -15.37 2.37
N LYS A 211 -15.17 -14.21 1.87
CA LYS A 211 -13.99 -14.13 1.01
C LYS A 211 -13.17 -12.86 1.31
N ALA A 212 -11.85 -13.01 1.26
CA ALA A 212 -10.89 -11.92 1.28
C ALA A 212 -10.21 -11.74 -0.08
N GLU A 213 -10.31 -10.55 -0.65
CA GLU A 213 -9.58 -10.12 -1.84
C GLU A 213 -8.54 -9.08 -1.43
N VAL A 214 -7.26 -9.47 -1.43
CA VAL A 214 -6.16 -8.55 -1.12
C VAL A 214 -5.94 -7.62 -2.31
N LEU A 215 -6.31 -6.35 -2.14
CA LEU A 215 -6.20 -5.29 -3.15
C LEU A 215 -4.80 -4.68 -3.20
N GLY A 216 -4.06 -4.77 -2.11
CA GLY A 216 -2.68 -4.30 -2.00
C GLY A 216 -2.04 -4.72 -0.68
N LEU A 217 -0.72 -4.89 -0.70
CA LEU A 217 0.08 -5.25 0.46
C LEU A 217 1.38 -4.44 0.45
N ILE A 218 1.83 -4.09 1.64
CA ILE A 218 3.00 -3.27 1.92
C ILE A 218 3.77 -3.99 3.01
N GLU A 219 5.06 -4.25 2.84
CA GLU A 219 5.93 -4.68 3.93
C GLU A 219 6.98 -3.59 4.21
N ALA A 220 7.17 -3.30 5.51
CA ALA A 220 8.12 -2.33 6.02
C ALA A 220 8.73 -2.89 7.32
N GLU A 221 9.91 -3.51 7.20
CA GLU A 221 10.60 -4.22 8.29
C GLU A 221 9.71 -5.26 8.98
N THR A 222 9.21 -4.93 10.16
CA THR A 222 8.34 -5.80 10.97
C THR A 222 6.86 -5.53 10.75
N LEU A 223 6.49 -4.56 9.91
CA LEU A 223 5.09 -4.21 9.70
C LEU A 223 4.66 -4.55 8.29
N VAL A 224 3.43 -5.03 8.17
CA VAL A 224 2.80 -5.35 6.90
C VAL A 224 1.41 -4.72 6.85
N VAL A 225 1.15 -3.82 5.90
CA VAL A 225 -0.15 -3.16 5.72
C VAL A 225 -0.86 -3.77 4.53
N SER A 226 -2.07 -4.30 4.71
CA SER A 226 -2.92 -4.79 3.60
C SER A 226 -4.18 -3.96 3.44
N SER A 227 -4.52 -3.64 2.21
CA SER A 227 -5.88 -3.25 1.83
C SER A 227 -6.61 -4.48 1.33
N THR A 228 -7.66 -4.88 2.02
CA THR A 228 -8.37 -6.14 1.75
C THR A 228 -9.86 -5.87 1.64
N ARG A 229 -10.49 -6.31 0.55
CA ARG A 229 -11.95 -6.36 0.48
C ARG A 229 -12.42 -7.67 1.11
N ILE A 230 -13.22 -7.57 2.15
CA ILE A 230 -13.91 -8.70 2.77
C ILE A 230 -15.36 -8.67 2.31
N SER A 231 -15.87 -9.81 1.84
CA SER A 231 -17.27 -9.98 1.46
C SER A 231 -17.89 -11.18 2.16
N PHE A 232 -19.19 -11.10 2.43
CA PHE A 232 -20.00 -12.11 3.12
C PHE A 232 -21.27 -12.40 2.32
N ASP A 233 -21.69 -13.65 2.29
CA ASP A 233 -23.05 -14.04 1.91
C ASP A 233 -24.06 -13.75 3.04
N VAL A 234 -23.64 -13.88 4.30
CA VAL A 234 -24.40 -13.51 5.49
C VAL A 234 -23.51 -12.64 6.39
N PRO A 235 -23.63 -11.31 6.36
CA PRO A 235 -22.72 -10.45 7.12
C PRO A 235 -22.97 -10.56 8.63
N PRO A 236 -21.91 -10.45 9.46
CA PRO A 236 -22.04 -10.28 10.90
C PRO A 236 -22.90 -9.07 11.27
N GLU A 237 -23.47 -9.07 12.48
CA GLU A 237 -24.29 -7.95 12.95
C GLU A 237 -23.49 -6.63 12.92
N GLY A 238 -24.05 -5.61 12.26
CA GLY A 238 -23.43 -4.30 12.10
C GLY A 238 -22.41 -4.20 10.95
N TRP A 239 -22.17 -5.27 10.19
CA TRP A 239 -21.24 -5.28 9.06
C TRP A 239 -21.99 -5.22 7.72
N SER A 240 -21.31 -4.66 6.71
CA SER A 240 -21.84 -4.66 5.33
C SER A 240 -21.55 -6.00 4.65
N ALA A 241 -22.36 -6.38 3.65
CA ALA A 241 -22.12 -7.59 2.84
C ALA A 241 -20.77 -7.55 2.10
N SER A 242 -20.19 -6.36 1.92
CA SER A 242 -18.83 -6.16 1.44
C SER A 242 -18.28 -4.86 2.01
N GLN A 243 -17.03 -4.88 2.44
CA GLN A 243 -16.30 -3.69 2.90
C GLN A 243 -14.81 -3.84 2.62
N THR A 244 -14.14 -2.72 2.42
CA THR A 244 -12.67 -2.68 2.35
C THR A 244 -12.11 -2.32 3.71
N ILE A 245 -11.14 -3.11 4.17
CA ILE A 245 -10.46 -2.95 5.44
C ILE A 245 -8.99 -2.65 5.15
N ILE A 246 -8.42 -1.75 5.95
CA ILE A 246 -6.98 -1.58 6.05
C ILE A 246 -6.51 -2.32 7.29
N ASP A 247 -5.75 -3.38 7.09
CA ASP A 247 -5.13 -4.14 8.17
C ASP A 247 -3.66 -3.77 8.27
N VAL A 248 -3.18 -3.58 9.50
CA VAL A 248 -1.76 -3.45 9.82
C VAL A 248 -1.39 -4.67 10.65
N PHE A 249 -0.38 -5.40 10.22
CA PHE A 249 0.18 -6.55 10.93
C PHE A 249 1.59 -6.23 11.40
N ARG A 250 1.97 -6.67 12.58
CA ARG A 250 3.37 -6.81 12.99
C ARG A 250 3.81 -8.26 12.82
N THR A 251 5.03 -8.47 12.33
CA THR A 251 5.63 -9.77 12.01
C THR A 251 7.14 -9.77 12.26
N ASP A 252 7.70 -10.93 12.59
CA ASP A 252 9.14 -11.19 12.59
C ASP A 252 9.62 -11.89 11.30
N GLY A 253 8.77 -11.94 10.27
CA GLY A 253 8.97 -12.68 9.03
C GLY A 253 8.50 -14.13 9.09
N MET A 254 8.29 -14.70 10.28
CA MET A 254 7.82 -16.08 10.46
C MET A 254 6.43 -16.14 11.11
N LYS A 255 6.10 -15.20 11.98
CA LYS A 255 4.87 -15.16 12.78
C LYS A 255 4.26 -13.76 12.84
N LEU A 256 2.93 -13.69 12.77
CA LEU A 256 2.15 -12.51 13.07
C LEU A 256 2.15 -12.30 14.59
N LEU A 257 2.60 -11.13 15.02
CA LEU A 257 2.75 -10.74 16.42
C LEU A 257 1.61 -9.84 16.89
N GLU A 258 1.10 -8.99 16.00
CA GLU A 258 0.09 -7.99 16.34
C GLU A 258 -0.73 -7.59 15.11
N HIS A 259 -1.97 -7.15 15.32
CA HIS A 259 -2.86 -6.72 14.24
C HIS A 259 -3.81 -5.59 14.67
N TRP A 260 -3.96 -4.62 13.79
CA TRP A 260 -4.96 -3.55 13.86
C TRP A 260 -5.75 -3.53 12.55
N ASP A 261 -7.04 -3.25 12.64
CA ASP A 261 -7.91 -3.06 11.49
C ASP A 261 -8.68 -1.74 11.58
N MET A 262 -8.93 -1.15 10.42
CA MET A 262 -9.83 -0.01 10.26
C MET A 262 -10.66 -0.19 8.99
N ALA A 263 -11.98 0.01 9.08
CA ALA A 263 -12.83 0.06 7.90
C ALA A 263 -12.49 1.31 7.07
N ALA A 264 -12.36 1.15 5.76
CA ALA A 264 -12.28 2.28 4.85
C ALA A 264 -13.71 2.86 4.66
N GLU A 265 -13.90 4.12 5.02
CA GLU A 265 -15.14 4.88 4.76
C GLU A 265 -15.40 5.08 3.25
#